data_AF-A0A4Q3UBT6-F1
#
_entry.id   AF-A0A4Q3UBT6-F1
#
_cell.length_a   1.000
_cell.length_b   1.000
_cell.length_c   1.000
_cell.angle_alpha   90.00
_cell.angle_beta   90.00
_cell.angle_gamma   90.00
#
_symmetry.space_group_name_H-M   'P 1'
#
loop_
_entity.id
_entity.type
_entity.pdbx_description
1 polymer ?
#
loop_
_entity_poly.entity_id
_entity_poly.type
_entity_poly.pdbx_seq_one_letter_code
_entity_poly.pdbx_strand_id
1 'polypeptide(L)'
;MSNLRTFLRRYRAFTLVELLIVIVVLAVLAAIVIPKFADSSSRGKESSLKANLKIVRNAVELFKNDTGAYPAALSDLSASSAPASGKDSAAATKTITAGDFKGPYLSSVPNDPVSGSALTYSVASGTVGKVSASATGSDSAGTAFSTY
;
A
#
# COMPACT_ATOMS: atom_id res chain seq x y z
N MET A 1 58.00 18.87 52.01
CA MET A 1 56.78 18.03 51.88
C MET A 1 56.44 17.87 50.41
N SER A 2 56.09 16.64 50.02
CA SER A 2 55.41 16.20 48.78
C SER A 2 55.99 16.59 47.41
N ASN A 3 56.72 15.65 46.81
CA ASN A 3 56.91 15.52 45.36
C ASN A 3 55.55 15.26 44.68
N LEU A 4 55.03 16.23 43.91
CA LEU A 4 53.81 16.05 43.10
C LEU A 4 54.19 15.47 41.73
N ARG A 5 54.27 14.14 41.65
CA ARG A 5 54.43 13.42 40.38
C ARG A 5 53.09 13.44 39.63
N THR A 6 52.89 14.45 38.79
CA THR A 6 51.72 14.55 37.91
C THR A 6 51.78 13.42 36.86
N PHE A 7 50.93 12.41 37.04
CA PHE A 7 50.66 11.39 36.03
C PHE A 7 50.01 12.05 34.81
N LEU A 8 50.80 12.36 33.78
CA LEU A 8 50.29 12.72 32.46
C LEU A 8 49.55 11.52 31.87
N ARG A 9 48.22 11.51 32.04
CA ARG A 9 47.33 10.51 31.46
C ARG A 9 47.39 10.65 29.93
N ARG A 10 48.07 9.71 29.28
CA ARG A 10 48.24 9.67 27.83
C ARG A 10 46.86 9.49 27.17
N TYR A 11 46.31 10.55 26.61
CA TYR A 11 45.12 10.45 25.75
C TYR A 11 45.53 9.62 24.52
N ARG A 12 44.90 8.46 24.34
CA ARG A 12 45.05 7.65 23.13
C ARG A 12 44.29 8.35 22.02
N ALA A 13 45.01 8.92 21.06
CA ALA A 13 44.43 9.43 19.82
C ALA A 13 44.13 8.25 18.88
N PHE A 14 42.99 8.32 18.19
CA PHE A 14 42.64 7.36 17.13
C PHE A 14 43.65 7.46 15.99
N THR A 15 44.08 6.33 15.43
CA THR A 15 44.89 6.32 14.21
C THR A 15 44.01 6.50 12.98
N LEU A 16 44.57 7.09 11.91
CA LEU A 16 43.89 7.18 10.61
C LEU A 16 43.55 5.79 10.05
N VAL A 17 44.38 4.78 10.35
CA VAL A 17 44.19 3.39 9.91
C VAL A 17 42.97 2.76 10.59
N GLU A 18 42.75 3.03 11.88
CA GLU A 18 41.57 2.54 12.59
C GLU A 18 40.27 3.12 12.03
N LEU A 19 40.26 4.42 11.71
CA LEU A 19 39.10 5.04 11.07
C LEU A 19 38.89 4.49 9.64
N LEU A 20 39.97 4.24 8.89
CA LEU A 20 39.91 3.68 7.54
C LEU A 20 39.28 2.28 7.54
N ILE A 21 39.68 1.40 8.44
CA ILE A 21 39.11 0.04 8.52
C ILE A 21 37.62 0.11 8.86
N VAL A 22 37.20 1.01 9.77
CA VAL A 22 35.79 1.16 10.15
C VAL A 22 34.94 1.60 8.97
N ILE A 23 35.36 2.61 8.19
CA ILE A 23 34.57 3.06 7.03
C ILE A 23 34.52 1.99 5.94
N VAL A 24 35.58 1.19 5.77
CA VAL A 24 35.59 0.06 4.82
C VAL A 24 34.58 -1.00 5.23
N VAL A 25 34.55 -1.37 6.51
CA VAL A 25 33.56 -2.34 7.02
C VAL A 25 32.13 -1.78 6.87
N LEU A 26 31.89 -0.52 7.20
CA LEU A 26 30.58 0.11 7.03
C LEU A 26 30.15 0.17 5.55
N ALA A 27 31.07 0.44 4.63
CA ALA A 27 30.78 0.44 3.19
C ALA A 27 30.36 -0.96 2.68
N VAL A 28 31.06 -2.01 3.11
CA VAL A 28 30.71 -3.40 2.75
C VAL A 28 29.34 -3.79 3.30
N LEU A 29 29.05 -3.46 4.56
CA LEU A 29 27.75 -3.76 5.17
C LEU A 29 26.62 -2.98 4.48
N ALA A 30 26.82 -1.70 4.20
CA ALA A 30 25.84 -0.86 3.50
C ALA A 30 25.50 -1.42 2.10
N ALA A 31 26.52 -1.87 1.35
CA ALA A 31 26.33 -2.45 0.02
C ALA A 31 25.44 -3.70 0.01
N ILE A 32 25.47 -4.51 1.08
CA ILE A 32 24.64 -5.74 1.19
C ILE A 32 23.23 -5.41 1.71
N VAL A 33 23.12 -4.49 2.68
CA VAL A 33 21.87 -4.24 3.40
C VAL A 33 20.88 -3.38 2.60
N ILE A 34 21.37 -2.33 1.94
CA ILE A 34 20.52 -1.37 1.19
C ILE A 34 19.64 -2.06 0.13
N PRO A 35 20.18 -2.88 -0.80
CA PRO A 35 19.34 -3.52 -1.81
C PRO A 35 18.31 -4.48 -1.20
N LYS A 36 18.70 -5.25 -0.17
CA LYS A 36 17.78 -6.18 0.51
C LYS A 36 16.59 -5.47 1.17
N PHE A 37 16.83 -4.30 1.77
CA PHE A 37 15.77 -3.53 2.43
C PHE A 37 14.78 -2.94 1.42
N ALA A 38 15.28 -2.39 0.30
CA ALA A 38 14.44 -1.87 -0.78
C ALA A 38 13.49 -2.96 -1.33
N ASP A 39 14.03 -4.15 -1.59
CA ASP A 39 13.27 -5.31 -2.07
C ASP A 39 12.23 -5.82 -1.06
N SER A 40 12.53 -5.77 0.24
CA SER A 40 11.57 -6.18 1.26
C SER A 40 10.41 -5.20 1.39
N SER A 41 10.71 -3.90 1.25
CA SER A 41 9.71 -2.85 1.30
C SER A 41 8.74 -2.91 0.11
N SER A 42 9.26 -3.16 -1.11
CA SER A 42 8.40 -3.33 -2.30
C SER A 42 7.45 -4.52 -2.16
N ARG A 43 7.96 -5.70 -1.76
CA ARG A 43 7.12 -6.88 -1.52
C ARG A 43 6.06 -6.66 -0.44
N GLY A 44 6.38 -5.88 0.59
CA GLY A 44 5.40 -5.48 1.61
C GLY A 44 4.24 -4.67 1.02
N LYS A 45 4.55 -3.70 0.17
CA LYS A 45 3.53 -2.90 -0.55
C LYS A 45 2.71 -3.78 -1.49
N GLU A 46 3.33 -4.68 -2.25
CA GLU A 46 2.63 -5.62 -3.15
C GLU A 46 1.66 -6.54 -2.39
N SER A 47 2.08 -7.06 -1.23
CA SER A 47 1.22 -7.87 -0.37
C SER A 47 0.02 -7.07 0.15
N SER A 48 0.26 -5.84 0.62
CA SER A 48 -0.80 -4.93 1.04
C SER A 48 -1.75 -4.57 -0.10
N LEU A 49 -1.24 -4.39 -1.33
CA LEU A 49 -2.07 -4.11 -2.50
C LEU A 49 -3.03 -5.26 -2.78
N LYS A 50 -2.54 -6.50 -2.79
CA LYS A 50 -3.38 -7.70 -2.99
C LYS A 50 -4.45 -7.84 -1.91
N ALA A 51 -4.09 -7.57 -0.64
CA ALA A 51 -5.03 -7.59 0.47
C ALA A 51 -6.11 -6.51 0.33
N ASN A 52 -5.71 -5.26 0.04
CA ASN A 52 -6.63 -4.14 -0.16
C ASN A 52 -7.58 -4.40 -1.33
N LEU A 53 -7.07 -4.89 -2.47
CA LEU A 53 -7.90 -5.26 -3.62
C LEU A 53 -8.94 -6.32 -3.25
N LYS A 54 -8.55 -7.36 -2.51
CA LYS A 54 -9.48 -8.39 -2.05
C LYS A 54 -10.57 -7.81 -1.15
N ILE A 55 -10.20 -6.96 -0.20
CA ILE A 55 -11.15 -6.30 0.72
C ILE A 55 -12.15 -5.45 -0.07
N VAL A 56 -11.67 -4.60 -0.98
CA VAL A 56 -12.55 -3.71 -1.76
C VAL A 56 -13.43 -4.50 -2.72
N ARG A 57 -12.92 -5.55 -3.38
CA ARG A 57 -13.72 -6.44 -4.25
C ARG A 57 -14.84 -7.12 -3.49
N ASN A 58 -14.54 -7.67 -2.32
CA ASN A 58 -15.57 -8.27 -1.46
C ASN A 58 -16.64 -7.25 -1.06
N ALA A 59 -16.23 -6.01 -0.74
CA ALA A 59 -17.18 -4.94 -0.44
C ALA A 59 -18.06 -4.55 -1.64
N VAL A 60 -17.51 -4.53 -2.85
CA VAL A 60 -18.28 -4.34 -4.10
C VAL A 60 -19.31 -5.46 -4.29
N GLU A 61 -18.92 -6.71 -4.05
CA GLU A 61 -19.82 -7.85 -4.15
C GLU A 61 -20.94 -7.81 -3.09
N LEU A 62 -20.61 -7.46 -1.84
CA LEU A 62 -21.60 -7.26 -0.77
C LEU A 62 -22.60 -6.15 -1.13
N PHE A 63 -22.10 -4.99 -1.57
CA PHE A 63 -22.94 -3.89 -2.03
C PHE A 63 -23.90 -4.35 -3.13
N LYS A 64 -23.40 -5.12 -4.11
CA LYS A 64 -24.21 -5.67 -5.19
C LYS A 64 -25.24 -6.68 -4.71
N ASN A 65 -24.88 -7.54 -3.77
CA ASN A 65 -25.80 -8.53 -3.22
C ASN A 65 -26.96 -7.87 -2.48
N ASP A 66 -26.68 -6.80 -1.74
CA ASP A 66 -27.70 -6.09 -0.96
C ASP A 66 -28.58 -5.20 -1.84
N THR A 67 -27.98 -4.40 -2.72
CA THR A 67 -28.71 -3.39 -3.51
C THR A 67 -29.14 -3.87 -4.90
N GLY A 68 -28.63 -5.02 -5.33
CA GLY A 68 -28.79 -5.53 -6.70
C GLY A 68 -28.05 -4.71 -7.77
N ALA A 69 -27.25 -3.72 -7.42
CA ALA A 69 -26.49 -2.87 -8.32
C ALA A 69 -25.02 -2.80 -7.88
N TYR A 70 -24.08 -2.69 -8.81
CA TYR A 70 -22.71 -2.31 -8.48
C TYR A 70 -22.67 -0.84 -8.01
N PRO A 71 -21.75 -0.46 -7.12
CA PRO A 71 -21.59 0.94 -6.72
C PRO A 71 -21.20 1.80 -7.94
N ALA A 72 -21.65 3.06 -7.99
CA ALA A 72 -21.31 3.98 -9.07
C ALA A 72 -19.91 4.56 -8.89
N ALA A 73 -19.42 4.63 -7.65
CA ALA A 73 -18.05 4.95 -7.31
C ALA A 73 -17.61 4.16 -6.06
N LEU A 74 -16.29 3.96 -5.87
CA LEU A 74 -15.79 3.28 -4.67
C LEU A 74 -16.18 3.99 -3.37
N SER A 75 -16.37 5.32 -3.40
CA SER A 75 -16.83 6.10 -2.24
C SER A 75 -18.18 5.64 -1.71
N ASP A 76 -19.03 5.04 -2.55
CA ASP A 76 -20.34 4.51 -2.16
C ASP A 76 -20.21 3.35 -1.16
N LEU A 77 -19.07 2.65 -1.16
CA LEU A 77 -18.79 1.56 -0.23
C LEU A 77 -18.60 2.06 1.22
N SER A 78 -18.19 3.30 1.39
CA SER A 78 -18.00 3.96 2.70
C SER A 78 -19.14 4.92 3.06
N ALA A 79 -20.20 4.99 2.24
CA ALA A 79 -21.31 5.90 2.49
C ALA A 79 -22.12 5.48 3.73
N SER A 80 -22.44 6.46 4.58
CA SER A 80 -23.29 6.24 5.78
C SER A 80 -24.79 6.20 5.47
N SER A 81 -25.18 6.59 4.26
CA SER A 81 -26.56 6.55 3.76
C SER A 81 -26.58 5.90 2.38
N ALA A 82 -27.71 5.29 2.03
CA ALA A 82 -27.88 4.64 0.74
C ALA A 82 -27.62 5.62 -0.42
N PRO A 83 -26.71 5.30 -1.37
CA PRO A 83 -26.60 6.03 -2.62
C PRO A 83 -27.91 5.95 -3.41
N ALA A 84 -28.25 7.00 -4.16
CA ALA A 84 -29.50 7.02 -4.94
C ALA A 84 -29.51 6.01 -6.10
N SER A 85 -28.34 5.69 -6.63
CA SER A 85 -28.19 4.82 -7.80
C SER A 85 -26.83 4.13 -7.84
N GLY A 86 -26.80 2.96 -8.46
CA GLY A 86 -25.61 2.22 -8.86
C GLY A 86 -25.62 1.91 -10.35
N LYS A 87 -24.86 0.88 -10.73
CA LYS A 87 -24.73 0.38 -12.10
C LYS A 87 -25.15 -1.08 -12.20
N ASP A 88 -25.84 -1.46 -13.27
CA ASP A 88 -26.01 -2.88 -13.62
C ASP A 88 -24.78 -3.41 -14.39
N SER A 89 -24.78 -4.71 -14.73
CA SER A 89 -23.68 -5.34 -15.47
C SER A 89 -23.47 -4.74 -16.88
N ALA A 90 -24.47 -4.07 -17.44
CA ALA A 90 -24.42 -3.40 -18.74
C ALA A 90 -24.02 -1.91 -18.62
N ALA A 91 -23.61 -1.46 -17.42
CA ALA A 91 -23.27 -0.07 -17.09
C ALA A 91 -24.45 0.92 -17.13
N ALA A 92 -25.69 0.42 -17.21
CA ALA A 92 -26.87 1.26 -17.09
C ALA A 92 -27.07 1.66 -15.63
N THR A 93 -27.63 2.85 -15.42
CA THR A 93 -27.95 3.34 -14.08
C THR A 93 -29.12 2.55 -13.50
N LYS A 94 -28.94 2.04 -12.28
CA LYS A 94 -29.96 1.29 -11.54
C LYS A 94 -30.26 1.98 -10.22
N THR A 95 -31.52 2.28 -9.96
CA THR A 95 -31.96 2.89 -8.69
C THR A 95 -31.75 1.93 -7.53
N ILE A 96 -31.30 2.46 -6.39
CA ILE A 96 -31.12 1.71 -5.15
C ILE A 96 -32.19 2.14 -4.17
N THR A 97 -32.95 1.17 -3.63
CA THR A 97 -33.90 1.43 -2.56
C THR A 97 -33.14 1.58 -1.24
N ALA A 98 -33.43 2.63 -0.46
CA ALA A 98 -32.74 2.86 0.80
C ALA A 98 -32.87 1.70 1.81
N GLY A 99 -33.99 0.96 1.77
CA GLY A 99 -34.22 -0.21 2.62
C GLY A 99 -33.34 -1.42 2.31
N ASP A 100 -32.83 -1.52 1.08
CA ASP A 100 -32.02 -2.65 0.61
C ASP A 100 -30.54 -2.47 1.00
N PHE A 101 -30.07 -1.23 1.12
CA PHE A 101 -28.70 -0.90 1.50
C PHE A 101 -28.38 -1.24 2.96
N LYS A 102 -27.29 -1.98 3.21
CA LYS A 102 -26.82 -2.38 4.55
C LYS A 102 -25.41 -1.86 4.90
N GLY A 103 -24.91 -0.89 4.15
CA GLY A 103 -23.59 -0.30 4.37
C GLY A 103 -23.51 0.54 5.66
N PRO A 104 -22.32 1.10 5.97
CA PRO A 104 -21.12 1.11 5.13
C PRO A 104 -20.44 -0.26 5.05
N TYR A 105 -19.94 -0.61 3.85
CA TYR A 105 -19.21 -1.86 3.58
C TYR A 105 -17.70 -1.74 3.84
N LEU A 106 -17.19 -0.51 3.87
CA LEU A 106 -15.81 -0.15 4.22
C LEU A 106 -15.81 1.06 5.15
N SER A 107 -14.86 1.10 6.09
CA SER A 107 -14.62 2.31 6.90
C SER A 107 -14.04 3.46 6.07
N SER A 108 -13.21 3.13 5.08
CA SER A 108 -12.62 4.05 4.11
C SER A 108 -12.10 3.26 2.92
N VAL A 109 -12.16 3.82 1.71
CA VAL A 109 -11.53 3.22 0.54
C VAL A 109 -10.01 3.37 0.68
N PRO A 110 -9.22 2.28 0.74
CA PRO A 110 -7.78 2.37 0.83
C PRO A 110 -7.16 2.84 -0.51
N ASN A 111 -6.04 3.55 -0.41
CA ASN A 111 -5.20 3.84 -1.56
C ASN A 111 -4.37 2.61 -1.96
N ASP A 112 -3.91 2.62 -3.21
CA ASP A 112 -2.91 1.71 -3.72
C ASP A 112 -1.56 1.97 -3.01
N PRO A 113 -1.02 1.00 -2.24
CA PRO A 113 0.22 1.20 -1.49
C PRO A 113 1.48 1.23 -2.37
N VAL A 114 1.38 0.81 -3.64
CA VAL A 114 2.51 0.82 -4.59
C VAL A 114 2.60 2.19 -5.26
N SER A 115 1.48 2.72 -5.78
CA SER A 115 1.45 4.02 -6.46
C SER A 115 1.22 5.22 -5.53
N GLY A 116 0.64 4.99 -4.35
CA GLY A 116 0.16 6.03 -3.43
C GLY A 116 -1.17 6.68 -3.85
N SER A 117 -1.74 6.29 -4.99
CA SER A 117 -2.95 6.87 -5.57
C SER A 117 -4.21 6.05 -5.24
N ALA A 118 -5.39 6.58 -5.56
CA ALA A 118 -6.64 5.81 -5.44
C ALA A 118 -6.63 4.57 -6.34
N LEU A 119 -7.28 3.49 -5.91
CA LEU A 119 -7.49 2.29 -6.72
C LEU A 119 -8.33 2.60 -7.97
N THR A 120 -8.12 1.82 -9.03
CA THR A 120 -8.90 1.95 -10.26
C THR A 120 -10.20 1.17 -10.12
N TYR A 121 -11.32 1.78 -10.51
CA TYR A 121 -12.64 1.15 -10.52
C TYR A 121 -13.34 1.38 -11.85
N SER A 122 -13.87 0.31 -12.45
CA SER A 122 -14.58 0.40 -13.72
C SER A 122 -16.10 0.38 -13.53
N VAL A 123 -16.75 1.32 -14.22
CA VAL A 123 -18.20 1.37 -14.44
C VAL A 123 -18.53 1.22 -15.93
N ALA A 124 -17.58 0.78 -16.75
CA ALA A 124 -17.79 0.55 -18.17
C ALA A 124 -18.45 -0.80 -18.42
N SER A 125 -19.30 -0.88 -19.46
CA SER A 125 -19.96 -2.13 -19.84
C SER A 125 -18.94 -3.25 -20.05
N GLY A 126 -19.26 -4.45 -19.58
CA GLY A 126 -18.36 -5.62 -19.60
C GLY A 126 -17.30 -5.64 -18.49
N THR A 127 -17.08 -4.55 -17.76
CA THR A 127 -16.11 -4.49 -16.64
C THR A 127 -16.65 -3.81 -15.38
N VAL A 128 -17.96 -3.56 -15.32
CA VAL A 128 -18.61 -2.94 -14.15
C VAL A 128 -18.27 -3.71 -12.87
N GLY A 129 -17.86 -2.99 -11.83
CA GLY A 129 -17.50 -3.60 -10.56
C GLY A 129 -16.03 -4.03 -10.48
N LYS A 130 -15.27 -4.00 -11.59
CA LYS A 130 -13.86 -4.38 -11.58
C LYS A 130 -13.04 -3.32 -10.85
N VAL A 131 -12.48 -3.70 -9.71
CA VAL A 131 -11.45 -2.96 -8.98
C VAL A 131 -10.09 -3.48 -9.43
N SER A 132 -9.11 -2.62 -9.71
CA SER A 132 -7.74 -3.02 -10.04
C SER A 132 -6.73 -2.05 -9.43
N ALA A 133 -5.45 -2.44 -9.45
CA ALA A 133 -4.38 -1.54 -9.06
C ALA A 133 -4.34 -0.29 -9.96
N SER A 134 -3.80 0.79 -9.41
CA SER A 134 -3.46 2.02 -10.14
C SER A 134 -1.98 2.10 -10.50
N ALA A 135 -1.14 1.29 -9.83
CA ALA A 135 0.27 1.19 -10.11
C ALA A 135 0.57 0.73 -11.54
N THR A 136 1.61 1.32 -12.12
CA THR A 136 2.18 0.93 -13.40
C THR A 136 3.40 0.03 -13.19
N GLY A 137 3.77 -0.77 -14.18
CA GLY A 137 4.90 -1.69 -14.09
C GLY A 137 4.49 -3.06 -13.54
N SER A 138 5.47 -3.78 -12.98
CA SER A 138 5.31 -5.16 -12.52
C SER A 138 5.74 -5.35 -11.08
N ASP A 139 5.17 -6.38 -10.46
CA ASP A 139 5.55 -6.87 -9.15
C ASP A 139 6.94 -7.52 -9.14
N SER A 140 7.39 -7.92 -7.95
CA SER A 140 8.66 -8.59 -7.72
C SER A 140 8.78 -9.96 -8.42
N ALA A 141 7.69 -10.51 -8.98
CA ALA A 141 7.64 -11.73 -9.78
C ALA A 141 7.48 -11.47 -11.29
N GLY A 142 7.46 -10.21 -11.73
CA GLY A 142 7.30 -9.82 -13.13
C GLY A 142 5.85 -9.68 -13.62
N THR A 143 4.86 -9.88 -12.75
CA THR A 143 3.43 -9.75 -13.09
C THR A 143 3.03 -8.29 -13.12
N ALA A 144 2.46 -7.83 -14.23
CA ALA A 144 2.03 -6.44 -14.37
C ALA A 144 0.91 -6.09 -13.37
N PHE A 145 1.06 -4.95 -12.67
CA PHE A 145 0.06 -4.48 -11.70
C PHE A 145 -1.32 -4.21 -12.33
N SER A 146 -1.38 -3.90 -13.63
CA SER A 146 -2.63 -3.73 -14.37
C SER A 146 -3.49 -5.01 -14.43
N THR A 147 -2.89 -6.17 -14.17
CA THR A 147 -3.59 -7.47 -14.14
C THR A 147 -4.17 -7.79 -12.76
N TYR A 148 -3.77 -7.04 -11.73
CA TYR A 148 -4.12 -7.33 -10.35
C TYR A 148 -5.58 -7.10 -10.05
#